data_AF-A0A7S3PRT0-F1
#
_entry.id   AF-A0A7S3PRT0-F1
#
_cell.length_a   1.000
_cell.length_b   1.000
_cell.length_c   1.000
_cell.angle_alpha   90.00
_cell.angle_beta   90.00
_cell.angle_gamma   90.00
#
_symmetry.space_group_name_H-M   'P 1'
#
loop_
_entity.id
_entity.type
_entity.pdbx_description
1 polymer ?
#
loop_
_entity_poly.entity_id
_entity_poly.type
_entity_poly.pdbx_seq_one_letter_code
_entity_poly.pdbx_strand_id
1 'polypeptide(L)'
;MVQEYIEKPLLLKGSKFDLRVYMLIARSDPWFVFYHEGYLRRSLSKYSPLSKDRKVYLTNTHFQSRKVGFKLSEHIWSFSTFQDYLSEKGRTSKHYVETILNPYIKDVALYVFMSAKKKLKPRAGSFQIIGLDFMI
;
A
#
# COMPACT_ATOMS: atom_id res chain seq x y z
N MET A 1 -7.31 13.55 14.76
CA MET A 1 -5.99 13.64 14.10
C MET A 1 -6.16 14.54 12.89
N VAL A 2 -5.31 15.55 12.74
CA VAL A 2 -5.21 16.36 11.51
C VAL A 2 -3.86 15.98 10.88
N GLN A 3 -3.85 15.67 9.59
CA GLN A 3 -2.64 15.23 8.87
C GLN A 3 -2.51 16.05 7.58
N GLU A 4 -1.28 16.47 7.27
CA GLU A 4 -0.97 17.14 6.02
C GLU A 4 -1.28 16.23 4.82
N TYR A 5 -1.93 16.78 3.81
CA TYR A 5 -2.32 16.04 2.62
C TYR A 5 -1.16 16.03 1.61
N ILE A 6 -0.83 14.85 1.09
CA ILE A 6 0.16 14.72 0.01
C ILE A 6 -0.43 15.28 -1.29
N GLU A 7 -0.06 16.52 -1.61
CA GLU A 7 -0.58 17.27 -2.77
C GLU A 7 -0.09 16.74 -4.11
N LYS A 8 1.14 16.19 -4.15
CA LYS A 8 1.82 15.69 -5.35
C LYS A 8 2.11 14.18 -5.23
N PRO A 9 1.06 13.32 -5.19
CA PRO A 9 1.24 11.87 -5.16
C PRO A 9 1.85 11.38 -6.48
N LEU A 10 2.52 10.25 -6.45
CA LEU A 10 2.78 9.48 -7.65
C LEU A 10 1.46 8.99 -8.25
N LEU A 11 1.31 9.11 -9.57
CA LEU A 11 0.07 8.76 -10.27
C LEU A 11 0.28 7.56 -11.19
N LEU A 12 -0.59 6.56 -11.04
CA LEU A 12 -0.61 5.37 -11.87
C LEU A 12 -1.67 5.55 -12.96
N LYS A 13 -1.24 5.70 -14.22
CA LYS A 13 -2.11 6.08 -15.34
C LYS A 13 -2.95 7.34 -15.03
N GLY A 14 -2.37 8.32 -14.32
CA GLY A 14 -3.06 9.56 -13.95
C GLY A 14 -4.06 9.44 -12.80
N SER A 15 -4.09 8.30 -12.11
CA SER A 15 -4.94 8.07 -10.93
C SER A 15 -4.09 7.89 -9.66
N LYS A 16 -4.61 8.31 -8.51
CA LYS A 16 -4.00 8.03 -7.20
C LYS A 16 -3.97 6.52 -6.93
N PHE A 17 -2.98 6.08 -6.17
CA PHE A 17 -2.93 4.74 -5.63
C PHE A 17 -2.24 4.74 -4.26
N ASP A 18 -2.46 3.67 -3.51
CA ASP A 18 -1.69 3.35 -2.31
C ASP A 18 -1.23 1.89 -2.37
N LEU A 19 -0.23 1.55 -1.58
CA LEU A 19 0.24 0.18 -1.39
C LEU A 19 -0.33 -0.36 -0.08
N ARG A 20 -0.98 -1.52 -0.14
CA ARG A 20 -1.33 -2.34 1.01
C ARG A 20 -0.33 -3.48 1.11
N VAL A 21 0.47 -3.46 2.17
CA VAL A 21 1.37 -4.59 2.52
C VAL A 21 0.91 -5.23 3.82
N TYR A 22 1.34 -6.47 4.06
CA TYR A 22 0.95 -7.21 5.24
C TYR A 22 2.16 -7.58 6.09
N MET A 23 1.99 -7.43 7.40
CA MET A 23 2.93 -7.89 8.41
C MET A 23 2.22 -8.88 9.32
N LEU A 24 2.72 -10.11 9.41
CA LEU A 24 2.21 -11.15 10.29
C LEU A 24 3.10 -11.26 11.52
N ILE A 25 2.56 -10.96 12.69
CA ILE A 25 3.16 -11.28 13.98
C ILE A 25 2.65 -12.66 14.38
N ALA A 26 3.42 -13.70 14.10
CA ALA A 26 3.02 -15.09 14.33
C ALA A 26 3.19 -15.53 15.79
N ARG A 27 4.14 -14.92 16.50
CA ARG A 27 4.46 -15.21 17.90
C ARG A 27 5.14 -14.00 18.54
N SER A 28 4.90 -13.78 19.82
CA SER A 28 5.37 -12.60 20.57
C SER A 28 6.47 -12.90 21.60
N ASP A 29 6.80 -14.17 21.83
CA ASP A 29 7.88 -14.57 22.73
C ASP A 29 8.51 -15.92 22.32
N PRO A 30 9.64 -15.93 21.55
CA PRO A 30 10.26 -14.75 20.97
C PRO A 30 9.43 -14.22 19.80
N TRP A 31 9.77 -13.01 19.33
CA TRP A 31 9.04 -12.36 18.25
C TRP A 31 9.32 -13.02 16.91
N PHE A 32 8.27 -13.52 16.25
CA PHE A 32 8.31 -13.98 14.86
C PHE A 32 7.41 -13.08 14.02
N VAL A 33 8.03 -12.30 13.13
CA VAL A 33 7.36 -11.31 12.29
C VAL A 33 7.69 -11.58 10.83
N PHE A 34 6.67 -11.73 9.99
CA PHE A 34 6.79 -11.98 8.56
C PHE A 34 6.25 -10.79 7.76
N TYR A 35 6.82 -10.56 6.59
CA TYR A 35 6.37 -9.56 5.63
C TYR A 35 5.79 -10.23 4.39
N HIS A 36 4.72 -9.66 3.84
CA HIS A 36 4.14 -10.05 2.57
C HIS A 36 3.82 -8.81 1.73
N GLU A 37 4.23 -8.80 0.46
CA GLU A 37 4.17 -7.59 -0.39
C GLU A 37 2.74 -7.08 -0.59
N GLY A 38 1.73 -7.95 -0.64
CA GLY A 38 0.34 -7.51 -0.74
C GLY A 38 0.00 -6.98 -2.13
N TYR A 39 -0.60 -5.80 -2.23
CA TYR A 39 -1.11 -5.26 -3.50
C TYR A 39 -1.24 -3.73 -3.49
N LEU A 40 -1.45 -3.16 -4.67
CA LEU A 40 -1.71 -1.75 -4.88
C LEU A 40 -3.22 -1.52 -5.06
N ARG A 41 -3.75 -0.46 -4.46
CA ARG A 41 -5.13 0.00 -4.62
C ARG A 41 -5.17 1.29 -5.41
N ARG A 42 -5.54 1.19 -6.69
CA ARG A 42 -5.64 2.34 -7.60
C ARG A 42 -7.05 2.92 -7.62
N SER A 43 -7.18 4.23 -7.54
CA SER A 43 -8.45 4.91 -7.80
C SER A 43 -8.88 4.74 -9.26
N LEU A 44 -10.17 4.47 -9.48
CA LEU A 44 -10.73 4.41 -10.83
C LEU A 44 -11.07 5.81 -11.39
N SER A 45 -10.77 6.89 -10.65
CA SER A 45 -10.91 8.27 -11.11
C SER A 45 -9.55 8.91 -11.37
N LYS A 46 -9.44 9.73 -12.41
CA LYS A 46 -8.24 10.55 -12.65
C LYS A 46 -8.06 11.56 -11.53
N TYR A 47 -6.83 11.71 -11.07
CA TYR A 47 -6.49 12.69 -10.05
C TYR A 47 -6.60 14.10 -10.62
N SER A 48 -7.26 14.98 -9.88
CA SER A 48 -7.25 16.42 -10.13
C SER A 48 -7.19 17.13 -8.79
N PRO A 49 -6.17 17.97 -8.53
CA PRO A 49 -6.02 18.68 -7.25
C PRO A 49 -7.13 19.72 -7.02
N LEU A 50 -7.84 20.11 -8.09
CA LEU A 50 -8.95 21.07 -8.06
C LEU A 50 -10.33 20.39 -8.04
N SER A 51 -10.37 19.06 -7.92
CA SER A 51 -11.64 18.33 -7.91
C SER A 51 -12.44 18.67 -6.65
N LYS A 52 -13.70 19.08 -6.85
CA LYS A 52 -14.69 19.21 -5.77
C LYS A 52 -15.24 17.87 -5.31
N ASP A 53 -15.10 16.82 -6.14
CA ASP A 53 -15.51 15.46 -5.75
C ASP A 53 -14.43 14.80 -4.90
N ARG A 54 -14.73 14.65 -3.60
CA ARG A 54 -13.85 14.01 -2.61
C ARG A 54 -13.54 12.55 -2.94
N LYS A 55 -14.40 11.86 -3.71
CA LYS A 55 -14.21 10.45 -4.08
C LYS A 55 -13.01 10.24 -5.00
N VAL A 56 -12.56 11.29 -5.69
CA VAL A 56 -11.34 11.26 -6.53
C VAL A 56 -10.08 11.00 -5.69
N TYR A 57 -10.09 11.45 -4.43
CA TYR A 57 -8.95 11.33 -3.52
C TYR A 57 -8.91 10.02 -2.74
N LEU A 58 -9.97 9.20 -2.81
CA LEU A 58 -10.11 7.97 -2.03
C LEU A 58 -9.79 6.75 -2.88
N THR A 59 -8.82 5.96 -2.44
CA THR A 59 -8.46 4.66 -3.05
C THR A 59 -9.18 3.48 -2.41
N ASN A 60 -9.95 3.69 -1.34
CA ASN A 60 -10.63 2.63 -0.61
C ASN A 60 -11.59 1.80 -1.50
N THR A 61 -11.41 0.48 -1.48
CA THR A 61 -12.18 -0.47 -2.29
C THR A 61 -13.68 -0.34 -2.09
N HIS A 62 -14.14 -0.09 -0.86
CA HIS A 62 -15.55 0.14 -0.56
C HIS A 62 -16.19 1.28 -1.37
N PHE A 63 -15.44 2.33 -1.68
CA PHE A 63 -15.93 3.43 -2.52
C PHE A 63 -15.78 3.12 -4.01
N GLN A 64 -14.69 2.44 -4.41
CA GLN A 64 -14.44 2.11 -5.81
C GLN A 64 -15.40 1.04 -6.34
N SER A 65 -15.78 0.06 -5.52
CA SER A 65 -16.68 -1.04 -5.91
C SER A 65 -18.11 -0.59 -6.23
N ARG A 66 -18.50 0.61 -5.78
CA ARG A 66 -19.83 1.20 -6.05
C ARG A 66 -19.92 1.90 -7.41
N LYS A 67 -18.82 1.97 -8.16
CA LYS A 67 -18.82 2.60 -9.49
C LYS A 67 -19.43 1.67 -10.53
N VAL A 68 -20.23 2.24 -11.42
CA VAL A 68 -20.77 1.51 -12.57
C VAL A 68 -19.62 0.99 -13.43
N GLY A 69 -19.66 -0.30 -13.77
CA GLY A 69 -18.61 -0.96 -14.55
C GLY A 69 -17.34 -1.31 -13.77
N PHE A 70 -17.40 -1.36 -12.43
CA PHE A 70 -16.26 -1.74 -11.59
C PHE A 70 -15.64 -3.08 -12.01
N LYS A 71 -14.33 -3.06 -12.28
CA LYS A 71 -13.52 -4.25 -12.48
C LYS A 71 -12.42 -4.31 -11.43
N LEU A 72 -12.35 -5.42 -10.70
CA LEU A 72 -11.37 -5.59 -9.63
C LEU A 72 -9.93 -5.48 -10.14
N SER A 73 -9.64 -6.02 -11.34
CA SER A 73 -8.31 -5.96 -11.98
C SER A 73 -7.86 -4.54 -12.35
N GLU A 74 -8.79 -3.59 -12.49
CA GLU A 74 -8.46 -2.18 -12.73
C GLU A 74 -8.19 -1.43 -11.42
N HIS A 75 -8.68 -1.95 -10.30
CA HIS A 75 -8.55 -1.36 -8.98
C HIS A 75 -7.36 -1.96 -8.18
N ILE A 76 -7.19 -3.27 -8.23
CA ILE A 76 -6.17 -4.02 -7.49
C ILE A 76 -5.08 -4.47 -8.45
N TRP A 77 -3.86 -4.01 -8.21
CA TRP A 77 -2.68 -4.37 -8.99
C TRP A 77 -1.71 -5.16 -8.11
N SER A 78 -1.11 -6.21 -8.66
CA SER A 78 0.04 -6.84 -8.00
C SER A 78 1.28 -5.96 -8.15
N PHE A 79 2.28 -6.21 -7.29
CA PHE A 79 3.59 -5.56 -7.40
C PHE A 79 4.29 -5.92 -8.72
N SER A 80 4.08 -7.14 -9.24
CA SER A 80 4.55 -7.53 -10.58
C SER A 80 3.93 -6.68 -11.69
N THR A 81 2.59 -6.51 -11.70
CA THR A 81 1.92 -5.64 -12.69
C THR A 81 2.40 -4.19 -12.59
N PHE A 82 2.70 -3.73 -11.37
CA PHE A 82 3.28 -2.40 -11.17
C PHE A 82 4.70 -2.29 -11.74
N GLN A 83 5.56 -3.28 -11.52
CA GLN A 83 6.90 -3.33 -12.10
C GLN A 83 6.86 -3.36 -13.63
N ASP A 84 5.97 -4.16 -14.23
CA ASP A 84 5.79 -4.22 -15.68
C ASP A 84 5.39 -2.86 -16.24
N TYR A 85 4.46 -2.17 -15.58
CA TYR A 85 4.04 -0.83 -15.97
C TYR A 85 5.17 0.20 -15.87
N LEU A 86 5.97 0.18 -14.79
CA LEU A 86 7.10 1.09 -14.62
C LEU A 86 8.17 0.87 -15.71
N SER A 87 8.39 -0.39 -16.08
CA SER A 87 9.30 -0.80 -17.14
C SER A 87 8.82 -0.32 -18.52
N GLU A 88 7.52 -0.50 -18.81
CA GLU A 88 6.88 -0.02 -20.06
C GLU A 88 6.99 1.51 -20.20
N LYS A 89 6.91 2.25 -19.08
CA LYS A 89 7.04 3.71 -19.10
C LYS A 89 8.48 4.22 -19.04
N GLY A 90 9.48 3.33 -19.02
CA GLY A 90 10.90 3.69 -18.97
C GLY A 90 11.27 4.53 -17.74
N ARG A 91 10.53 4.38 -16.64
CA ARG A 91 10.69 5.22 -15.44
C ARG A 91 11.73 4.67 -14.47
N THR A 92 11.93 3.35 -14.45
CA THR A 92 12.80 2.66 -13.50
C THR A 92 13.50 1.47 -14.16
N SER A 93 14.41 0.82 -13.43
CA SER A 93 14.98 -0.48 -13.83
C SER A 93 13.91 -1.59 -13.83
N LYS A 94 14.18 -2.69 -14.53
CA LYS A 94 13.31 -3.89 -14.62
C LYS A 94 13.05 -4.57 -13.27
N HIS A 95 13.86 -4.28 -12.26
CA HIS A 95 13.79 -4.90 -10.93
C HIS A 95 13.64 -3.87 -9.80
N TYR A 96 13.20 -2.65 -10.11
CA TYR A 96 13.07 -1.56 -9.14
C TYR A 96 12.20 -1.93 -7.92
N VAL A 97 11.08 -2.59 -8.16
CA VAL A 97 10.15 -3.00 -7.11
C VAL A 97 10.84 -3.94 -6.12
N GLU A 98 11.55 -4.94 -6.62
CA GLU A 98 12.22 -5.94 -5.80
C GLU A 98 13.48 -5.40 -5.12
N THR A 99 14.28 -4.60 -5.83
CA THR A 99 15.62 -4.20 -5.38
C THR A 99 15.63 -2.89 -4.60
N ILE A 100 14.62 -2.03 -4.77
CA ILE A 100 14.57 -0.70 -4.14
C ILE A 100 13.30 -0.53 -3.31
N LEU A 101 12.12 -0.67 -3.92
CA LEU A 101 10.86 -0.34 -3.26
C LEU A 101 10.52 -1.29 -2.10
N ASN A 102 10.54 -2.59 -2.35
CA ASN A 102 10.20 -3.60 -1.33
C ASN A 102 11.16 -3.57 -0.13
N PRO A 103 12.50 -3.45 -0.30
CA PRO A 103 13.42 -3.24 0.81
C PRO A 103 13.08 -1.98 1.62
N TYR A 104 12.81 -0.85 0.96
CA TYR A 104 12.44 0.38 1.66
C TYR A 104 11.15 0.23 2.48
N ILE A 105 10.12 -0.39 1.90
CA ILE A 105 8.85 -0.65 2.61
C ILE A 105 9.08 -1.57 3.82
N LYS A 106 9.91 -2.63 3.67
CA LYS A 106 10.25 -3.54 4.76
C LYS A 106 10.96 -2.82 5.90
N ASP A 107 11.89 -1.92 5.59
CA ASP A 107 12.61 -1.13 6.60
C ASP A 107 11.65 -0.22 7.38
N VAL A 108 10.73 0.47 6.69
CA VAL A 108 9.71 1.28 7.36
C VAL A 108 8.75 0.42 8.17
N ALA A 109 8.31 -0.72 7.66
CA ALA A 109 7.45 -1.66 8.40
C ALA A 109 8.13 -2.19 9.66
N LEU A 110 9.42 -2.53 9.57
CA LEU A 110 10.24 -2.95 10.70
C LEU A 110 10.37 -1.82 11.73
N TYR A 111 10.63 -0.59 11.28
CA TYR A 111 10.71 0.57 12.16
C TYR A 111 9.40 0.79 12.93
N VAL A 112 8.25 0.73 12.23
CA VAL A 112 6.92 0.81 12.84
C VAL A 112 6.74 -0.30 13.87
N PHE A 113 7.05 -1.55 13.52
CA PHE A 113 6.97 -2.68 14.45
C PHE A 113 7.82 -2.45 15.70
N MET A 114 9.09 -2.09 15.53
CA MET A 114 10.02 -1.88 16.64
C MET A 114 9.57 -0.74 17.56
N SER A 115 9.00 0.34 17.00
CA SER A 115 8.44 1.44 17.77
C SER A 115 7.23 1.04 18.64
N ALA A 116 6.41 0.10 18.14
CA ALA A 116 5.21 -0.38 18.82
C ALA A 116 5.46 -1.63 19.69
N LYS A 117 6.57 -2.34 19.47
CA LYS A 117 6.88 -3.67 20.05
C LYS A 117 6.65 -3.75 21.56
N LYS A 118 7.10 -2.75 22.32
CA LYS A 118 6.94 -2.71 23.79
C LYS A 118 5.49 -2.53 24.25
N LYS A 119 4.61 -1.99 23.39
CA LYS A 119 3.18 -1.77 23.67
C LYS A 119 2.32 -2.96 23.25
N LEU A 120 2.84 -3.85 22.41
CA LEU A 120 2.14 -5.05 21.98
C LEU A 120 2.12 -6.05 23.15
N LYS A 121 0.92 -6.42 23.60
CA LYS A 121 0.76 -7.40 24.68
C LYS A 121 0.95 -8.82 24.13
N PRO A 122 1.94 -9.58 24.62
CA PRO A 122 2.07 -10.99 24.28
C PRO A 122 0.80 -11.76 24.66
N ARG A 123 0.31 -12.61 23.76
CA ARG A 123 -0.79 -13.55 24.03
C ARG A 123 -0.42 -14.89 23.43
N ALA A 124 -0.23 -15.88 24.30
CA ALA A 124 0.03 -17.25 23.89
C ALA A 124 -1.11 -17.77 23.00
N GLY A 125 -0.75 -18.51 21.95
CA GLY A 125 -1.72 -19.05 20.99
C GLY A 125 -2.38 -18.00 20.08
N SER A 126 -1.88 -16.77 20.02
CA SER A 126 -2.42 -15.72 19.16
C SER A 126 -1.42 -15.26 18.10
N PHE A 127 -1.94 -14.83 16.96
CA PHE A 127 -1.21 -14.14 15.91
C PHE A 127 -1.96 -12.86 15.52
N GLN A 128 -1.26 -11.92 14.89
CA GLN A 128 -1.86 -10.69 14.38
C GLN A 128 -1.41 -10.44 12.96
N ILE A 129 -2.35 -10.16 12.07
CA ILE A 129 -2.08 -9.68 10.71
C ILE A 129 -2.34 -8.18 10.70
N ILE A 130 -1.32 -7.41 10.36
CA ILE A 130 -1.36 -5.95 10.29
C ILE A 130 -1.27 -5.56 8.82
N GLY A 131 -2.27 -4.83 8.34
CA GLY A 131 -2.21 -4.17 7.03
C GLY A 131 -1.58 -2.79 7.18
N LEU A 132 -0.49 -2.54 6.47
CA LEU A 132 0.17 -1.24 6.43
C LEU A 132 -0.13 -0.56 5.09
N ASP A 133 -0.49 0.72 5.15
CA ASP A 133 -0.84 1.54 3.99
C ASP A 133 0.26 2.55 3.71
N PHE A 134 0.80 2.52 2.50
CA PHE A 134 1.84 3.45 2.03
C PHE A 134 1.33 4.29 0.86
N MET A 135 1.66 5.58 0.86
CA MET A 135 1.52 6.44 -0.32
C MET A 135 2.92 6.80 -0.84
N ILE A 136 3.04 6.91 -2.16
CA ILE A 136 4.24 7.35 -2.89
C ILE A 136 3.89 8.61 -3.65
#